data_AF-A0A1Y1QJW7-F1
#
_entry.id   AF-A0A1Y1QJW7-F1
#
_cell.length_a   1.000
_cell.length_b   1.000
_cell.length_c   1.000
_cell.angle_alpha   90.00
_cell.angle_beta   90.00
_cell.angle_gamma   90.00
#
_symmetry.space_group_name_H-M   'P 1'
#
loop_
_entity.id
_entity.type
_entity.pdbx_description
1 polymer ?
#
loop_
_entity_poly.entity_id
_entity_poly.type
_entity_poly.pdbx_seq_one_letter_code
_entity_poly.pdbx_strand_id
1 'polypeptide(L)'
;MKLNKLPENHPLYSERAAARYLGISTRTLRELPIPRVELLRDDKPNAQGHIRKRRFIRYEQLHLDAFRREHITTPEGWNVNAPAMAA
;
A
#
# COMPACT_ATOMS: atom_id res chain seq x y z
N MET A 1 -33.72 3.64 -6.56
CA MET A 1 -32.52 3.69 -5.70
C MET A 1 -31.30 3.49 -6.57
N LYS A 2 -30.53 4.55 -6.84
CA LYS A 2 -29.31 4.43 -7.64
C LYS A 2 -28.24 3.80 -6.75
N LEU A 3 -27.83 2.58 -7.05
CA LEU A 3 -26.60 1.99 -6.52
C LEU A 3 -25.48 2.97 -6.89
N ASN A 4 -24.93 3.66 -5.89
CA ASN A 4 -23.69 4.40 -6.06
C ASN A 4 -22.63 3.35 -6.43
N LYS A 5 -22.40 3.17 -7.73
CA LYS A 5 -21.21 2.50 -8.23
C LYS A 5 -20.02 3.23 -7.62
N LEU A 6 -19.36 2.59 -6.66
CA LEU A 6 -18.02 2.95 -6.26
C LEU A 6 -17.22 3.20 -7.55
N PRO A 7 -16.51 4.33 -7.69
CA PRO A 7 -15.77 4.61 -8.91
C PRO A 7 -14.84 3.43 -9.21
N GLU A 8 -15.10 2.82 -10.36
CA GLU A 8 -14.41 1.67 -10.90
C GLU A 8 -12.91 2.00 -11.04
N ASN A 9 -12.04 1.14 -10.50
CA ASN A 9 -10.57 1.17 -10.58
C ASN A 9 -9.82 2.19 -9.71
N HIS A 10 -9.76 1.96 -8.40
CA HIS A 10 -8.65 2.51 -7.62
C HIS A 10 -7.34 1.83 -8.03
N PRO A 11 -6.30 2.57 -8.44
CA PRO A 11 -5.06 1.96 -8.89
C PRO A 11 -4.38 1.23 -7.72
N LEU A 12 -4.05 -0.03 -7.98
CA LEU A 12 -3.39 -0.92 -7.03
C LEU A 12 -1.87 -0.77 -7.14
N TYR A 13 -1.28 -0.14 -6.14
CA TYR A 13 0.16 0.02 -6.03
C TYR A 13 0.81 -1.29 -5.62
N SER A 14 1.91 -1.64 -6.28
CA SER A 14 2.81 -2.66 -5.75
C SER A 14 3.44 -2.15 -4.46
N GLU A 15 3.90 -3.06 -3.59
CA GLU A 15 4.58 -2.71 -2.35
C GLU A 15 5.71 -1.68 -2.55
N ARG A 16 6.51 -1.85 -3.61
CA ARG A 16 7.59 -0.91 -3.95
C ARG A 16 7.07 0.46 -4.40
N ALA A 17 5.96 0.49 -5.14
CA ALA A 17 5.37 1.73 -5.61
C ALA A 17 4.68 2.49 -4.46
N ALA A 18 3.99 1.77 -3.57
CA ALA A 18 3.40 2.31 -2.35
C ALA A 18 4.44 2.91 -1.40
N ALA A 19 5.56 2.19 -1.20
CA ALA A 19 6.65 2.69 -0.37
C ALA A 19 7.28 3.97 -0.95
N ARG A 20 7.51 4.00 -2.27
CA ARG A 20 7.96 5.23 -2.97
C ARG A 20 6.96 6.37 -2.87
N TYR A 21 5.67 6.07 -2.96
CA TYR A 21 4.60 7.07 -2.88
C TYR A 21 4.57 7.76 -1.51
N LEU A 22 4.80 6.98 -0.44
CA LEU A 22 4.89 7.50 0.93
C LEU A 22 6.28 8.02 1.30
N GLY A 23 7.29 7.85 0.44
CA GLY A 23 8.67 8.25 0.73
C GLY A 23 9.38 7.39 1.78
N ILE A 24 8.93 6.15 2.00
CA ILE A 24 9.43 5.24 3.04
C ILE A 24 10.07 3.97 2.44
N SER A 25 10.73 3.18 3.27
CA SER A 25 11.23 1.86 2.87
C SER A 25 10.08 0.85 2.78
N THR A 26 10.24 -0.20 1.97
CA THR A 26 9.25 -1.29 1.90
C THR A 26 9.13 -2.07 3.21
N ARG A 27 10.20 -2.09 4.03
CA ARG A 27 10.16 -2.69 5.36
C ARG A 27 9.25 -1.87 6.28
N THR A 28 9.45 -0.55 6.32
CA THR A 28 8.61 0.38 7.08
C THR A 28 7.15 0.27 6.63
N LEU A 29 6.89 0.21 5.31
CA LEU A 29 5.53 0.06 4.78
C LEU A 29 4.80 -1.18 5.33
N ARG A 30 5.51 -2.30 5.53
CA ARG A 30 4.92 -3.54 6.08
C ARG A 30 4.56 -3.45 7.56
N GLU A 31 5.23 -2.56 8.28
CA GLU A 31 5.00 -2.32 9.70
C GLU A 31 3.85 -1.33 9.93
N LEU A 32 3.43 -0.60 8.89
CA LEU A 32 2.33 0.35 8.97
C LEU A 32 0.96 -0.35 8.97
N PRO A 33 -0.03 0.19 9.70
CA PRO A 33 -1.40 -0.33 9.73
C PRO A 33 -2.19 0.06 8.47
N ILE A 34 -1.59 -0.04 7.28
CA ILE A 34 -2.24 0.27 6.01
C ILE A 34 -2.88 -1.02 5.45
N PRO A 35 -4.18 -1.02 5.13
CA PRO A 35 -4.84 -2.18 4.54
C PRO A 35 -4.15 -2.62 3.25
N ARG A 36 -3.85 -3.92 3.17
CA ARG A 36 -3.21 -4.57 2.02
C ARG A 36 -4.15 -5.56 1.36
N VAL A 37 -4.13 -5.58 0.04
CA VAL A 37 -4.90 -6.49 -0.80
C VAL A 37 -3.98 -7.60 -1.27
N GLU A 38 -4.31 -8.85 -0.91
CA GLU A 38 -3.60 -10.02 -1.41
C GLU A 38 -4.30 -10.54 -2.67
N LEU A 39 -3.60 -10.45 -3.80
CA LEU A 39 -4.05 -10.98 -5.08
C LEU A 39 -3.39 -12.33 -5.35
N LEU A 40 -4.21 -13.33 -5.64
CA LEU A 40 -3.77 -14.62 -6.16
C LEU A 40 -3.87 -14.59 -7.67
N ARG A 41 -2.76 -14.88 -8.36
CA ARG A 41 -2.75 -15.07 -9.80
C ARG A 41 -2.27 -16.46 -10.14
N ASP A 42 -3.03 -17.14 -10.97
CA ASP A 42 -2.60 -18.39 -11.58
C ASP A 42 -1.48 -18.10 -12.59
N ASP A 43 -0.35 -18.77 -12.41
CA ASP A 43 0.77 -18.73 -13.34
C ASP A 43 0.47 -19.62 -14.57
N LYS A 44 1.29 -19.53 -15.60
CA LYS A 44 1.13 -20.41 -16.76
C LYS A 44 1.33 -21.88 -16.33
N PRO A 45 0.53 -22.82 -16.86
CA PRO A 45 0.76 -24.24 -16.59
C PRO A 45 2.16 -24.62 -17.06
N ASN A 46 2.88 -25.38 -16.23
CA ASN A 46 4.17 -25.93 -16.62
C ASN A 46 3.98 -27.10 -17.61
N ALA A 47 5.07 -27.68 -18.11
CA ALA A 47 5.03 -28.82 -19.05
C ALA A 47 4.30 -30.08 -18.50
N GLN A 48 4.03 -30.13 -17.20
CA GLN A 48 3.31 -31.21 -16.50
C GLN A 48 1.84 -30.86 -16.21
N GLY A 49 1.35 -29.71 -16.69
CA GLY A 49 -0.03 -29.26 -16.49
C GLY A 49 -0.32 -28.66 -15.10
N HIS A 50 0.69 -28.51 -14.23
CA HIS A 50 0.51 -27.91 -12.91
C HIS A 50 0.51 -26.37 -13.00
N ILE A 51 -0.54 -25.76 -12.42
CA ILE A 51 -0.68 -24.31 -12.29
C ILE A 51 -0.12 -23.88 -10.93
N ARG A 52 0.94 -23.07 -10.93
CA ARG A 52 1.44 -22.46 -9.69
C ARG A 52 0.64 -21.21 -9.37
N LYS A 53 0.20 -21.05 -8.12
CA LYS A 53 -0.44 -19.81 -7.66
C LYS A 53 0.63 -18.85 -7.15
N ARG A 54 0.72 -17.65 -7.73
CA ARG A 54 1.57 -16.56 -7.21
C ARG A 54 0.71 -15.61 -6.38
N ARG A 55 1.18 -15.31 -5.17
CA ARG A 55 0.59 -14.29 -4.29
C ARG A 55 1.28 -12.96 -4.52
N PHE A 56 0.50 -11.90 -4.70
CA PHE A 56 0.96 -10.52 -4.85
C PHE A 56 0.27 -9.64 -3.82
N ILE A 57 1.06 -8.85 -3.09
CA ILE A 57 0.52 -7.85 -2.18
C ILE A 57 0.40 -6.52 -2.94
N ARG A 58 -0.77 -5.90 -2.83
CA ARG A 58 -1.08 -4.59 -3.39
C ARG A 58 -1.65 -3.65 -2.33
N TYR A 59 -1.47 -2.36 -2.55
CA TYR A 59 -1.99 -1.31 -1.70
C TYR A 59 -2.91 -0.41 -2.54
N GLU A 60 -4.06 -0.07 -2.00
CA GLU A 60 -4.98 0.86 -2.66
C GLU A 60 -4.49 2.29 -2.47
N GLN A 61 -4.60 3.09 -3.54
CA GLN A 61 -4.22 4.50 -3.45
C GLN A 61 -4.97 5.25 -2.37
N LEU A 62 -6.28 4.98 -2.19
CA LEU A 62 -7.09 5.62 -1.16
C LEU A 62 -6.53 5.41 0.25
N HIS A 63 -6.07 4.21 0.56
CA HIS A 63 -5.47 3.92 1.86
C HIS A 63 -4.12 4.61 2.03
N LEU A 64 -3.31 4.68 0.96
CA LEU A 64 -2.06 5.45 0.97
C LEU A 64 -2.31 6.95 1.12
N ASP A 65 -3.35 7.48 0.47
CA ASP A 65 -3.75 8.87 0.53
C ASP A 65 -4.34 9.25 1.89
N ALA A 66 -5.17 8.40 2.48
CA ALA A 66 -5.68 8.55 3.84
C ALA A 66 -4.52 8.58 4.84
N PHE A 67 -3.63 7.60 4.76
CA PHE A 67 -2.44 7.55 5.62
C PHE A 67 -1.55 8.78 5.44
N ARG A 68 -1.30 9.21 4.20
CA ARG A 68 -0.54 10.42 3.89
C ARG A 68 -1.23 11.67 4.43
N ARG A 69 -2.55 11.78 4.31
CA ARG A 69 -3.29 12.91 4.87
C ARG A 69 -3.17 12.94 6.39
N GLU A 70 -3.32 11.81 7.06
CA GLU A 70 -3.27 11.75 8.53
C GLU A 70 -1.86 11.95 9.09
N HIS A 71 -0.81 11.50 8.40
CA HIS A 71 0.55 11.45 8.94
C HIS A 71 1.56 12.40 8.28
N ILE A 72 1.31 12.88 7.06
CA ILE A 72 2.23 13.76 6.30
C ILE A 72 1.71 15.21 6.23
N THR A 73 0.43 15.48 6.50
CA THR A 73 -0.08 16.87 6.52
C THR A 73 0.23 17.62 7.82
N THR A 74 0.72 16.95 8.85
CA THR A 74 1.45 17.61 9.95
C THR A 74 2.87 17.89 9.46
N PRO A 75 3.26 19.17 9.24
CA PRO A 75 4.64 19.52 8.88
C PRO A 75 5.68 19.11 9.95
N GLU A 76 5.24 18.62 11.11
CA GLU A 76 6.09 18.07 12.19
C GLU A 76 6.14 16.53 12.22
N GLY A 77 5.36 15.82 11.40
CA GLY A 77 4.96 14.42 11.65
C GLY A 77 5.89 13.30 11.18
N TRP A 78 6.94 13.58 10.40
CA TRP A 78 7.94 12.56 10.02
C TRP A 78 9.37 13.01 10.30
N ASN A 79 9.58 13.66 11.45
CA ASN A 79 10.93 13.83 11.95
C ASN A 79 11.36 12.55 12.67
N VAL A 80 11.93 11.60 11.93
CA VAL A 80 12.58 10.40 12.52
C VAL A 80 13.83 10.77 13.32
N ASN A 81 14.13 12.07 13.49
CA ASN A 81 15.31 12.57 14.17
C ASN A 81 15.09 13.90 14.91
N ALA A 82 13.87 14.22 15.35
CA ALA A 82 13.69 15.29 16.34
C ALA A 82 13.91 14.68 17.73
N PRO A 83 15.05 14.90 18.40
CA PRO A 83 15.04 14.79 19.84
C PRO A 83 14.03 15.80 20.36
N ALA A 84 12.98 15.28 21.00
CA ALA A 84 12.15 16.08 21.87
C ALA A 84 13.04 16.65 22.99
N MET A 85 13.41 17.93 22.90
CA MET A 85 13.75 18.75 24.08
C MET A 85 13.77 20.21 23.62
N ALA A 86 12.68 20.95 23.86
CA ALA A 86 12.21 21.49 25.14
C ALA A 86 12.88 22.83 25.45
N ALA A 87 12.01 23.79 25.72
CA ALA A 87 12.25 25.20 26.02
C ALA A 87 13.11 25.43 27.27
#